data_AF-A0A645IA54-F1
#
_entry.id   AF-A0A645IA54-F1
#
_cell.length_a   1.000
_cell.length_b   1.000
_cell.length_c   1.000
_cell.angle_alpha   90.00
_cell.angle_beta   90.00
_cell.angle_gamma   90.00
#
_symmetry.space_group_name_H-M   'P 1'
#
loop_
_entity.id
_entity.type
_entity.pdbx_description
1 polymer ?
#
loop_
_entity_poly.entity_id
_entity_poly.type
_entity_poly.pdbx_seq_one_letter_code
_entity_poly.pdbx_strand_id
1 'polypeptide(L)' 'MDHITQVYTSTRVRNIEARLLNLNDGDSVISVSITGYIKENTVVEYTEVLVIDSFSRFYTDSYFENGEVKTYAQIN' A
#
# COMPACT_ATOMS: atom_id res chain seq x y z
N MET A 1 8.58 -1.63 19.79
CA MET A 1 7.38 -2.47 19.77
C MET A 1 7.27 -3.05 18.38
N ASP A 2 6.86 -4.30 18.27
CA ASP A 2 6.68 -4.93 16.97
C ASP A 2 5.50 -4.26 16.27
N HIS A 3 5.67 -3.88 15.00
CA HIS A 3 4.66 -3.14 14.26
C HIS A 3 4.78 -3.39 12.77
N ILE A 4 3.73 -3.03 12.04
CA ILE A 4 3.66 -3.11 10.59
C ILE A 4 3.42 -1.70 10.05
N THR A 5 4.17 -1.31 9.03
CA THR A 5 3.88 -0.10 8.25
C THR A 5 3.36 -0.50 6.88
N GLN A 6 2.41 0.27 6.37
CA GLN A 6 1.83 0.09 5.05
C GLN A 6 1.91 1.42 4.31
N VAL A 7 2.45 1.40 3.10
CA VAL A 7 2.53 2.57 2.21
C VAL A 7 1.76 2.23 0.94
N TYR A 8 0.78 3.07 0.63
CA TYR A 8 -0.07 2.95 -0.55
C TYR A 8 0.36 3.99 -1.58
N THR A 9 0.65 3.58 -2.79
CA THR A 9 1.06 4.48 -3.88
C THR A 9 0.42 4.06 -5.20
N SER A 10 0.12 5.03 -6.07
CA SER A 10 -0.12 4.73 -7.49
C SER A 10 1.23 4.63 -8.20
N THR A 11 1.42 3.57 -8.98
CA THR A 11 2.63 3.34 -9.78
C THR A 11 2.26 2.77 -11.15
N ARG A 12 3.25 2.56 -12.00
CA ARG A 12 3.08 1.97 -13.33
C ARG A 12 3.73 0.59 -13.38
N VAL A 13 3.01 -0.39 -13.92
CA VAL A 13 3.56 -1.74 -14.10
C VAL A 13 4.64 -1.78 -15.18
N ARG A 14 5.65 -2.61 -14.95
CA ARG A 14 6.69 -2.97 -15.92
C ARG A 14 6.34 -4.29 -16.59
N ASN A 15 6.94 -4.56 -17.75
CA ASN A 15 6.64 -5.69 -18.63
C ASN A 15 6.26 -7.02 -17.96
N ILE A 16 7.00 -7.45 -16.93
CA ILE A 16 6.70 -8.71 -16.23
C ILE A 16 5.44 -8.62 -15.36
N GLU A 17 5.26 -7.52 -14.63
CA GLU A 17 4.09 -7.24 -13.78
C GLU A 17 2.85 -7.06 -14.64
N ALA A 18 2.98 -6.30 -15.74
CA ALA A 18 1.93 -6.08 -16.73
C ALA A 18 1.39 -7.40 -17.27
N ARG A 19 2.28 -8.33 -17.65
CA ARG A 19 1.89 -9.67 -18.11
C ARG A 19 1.17 -10.49 -17.04
N LEU A 20 1.64 -10.43 -15.78
CA LEU A 20 1.04 -11.18 -14.67
C LEU A 20 -0.36 -10.66 -14.31
N LEU A 21 -0.57 -9.35 -14.47
CA LEU A 21 -1.84 -8.67 -14.17
C LEU A 21 -2.75 -8.53 -15.39
N ASN A 22 -2.35 -9.01 -16.56
CA ASN A 22 -3.05 -8.86 -17.82
C ASN A 22 -3.35 -7.38 -18.17
N LEU A 23 -2.32 -6.54 -18.02
CA LEU A 23 -2.29 -5.11 -18.34
C LEU A 23 -1.24 -4.83 -19.43
N ASN A 24 -1.25 -3.61 -19.97
CA ASN A 24 -0.17 -3.12 -20.83
C ASN A 24 1.00 -2.59 -20.00
N ASP A 25 2.19 -2.62 -20.58
CA ASP A 25 3.37 -1.98 -19.98
C ASP A 25 3.10 -0.49 -19.77
N GLY A 26 3.33 0.00 -18.56
CA GLY A 26 3.06 1.39 -18.17
C GLY A 26 1.65 1.69 -17.67
N ASP A 27 0.74 0.72 -17.63
CA ASP A 27 -0.60 0.89 -17.05
C ASP A 27 -0.53 1.17 -15.54
N SER A 28 -1.49 1.94 -15.02
CA SER A 28 -1.57 2.32 -13.62
C SER A 28 -2.06 1.15 -12.74
N VAL A 29 -1.42 1.00 -11.58
CA VAL A 29 -1.82 0.09 -10.50
C VAL A 29 -1.59 0.76 -9.15
N ILE A 30 -2.21 0.22 -8.11
CA ILE A 30 -1.88 0.56 -6.73
C ILE A 30 -0.81 -0.41 -6.23
N SER A 31 0.32 0.13 -5.78
CA SER A 31 1.32 -0.61 -5.00
C SER A 31 1.06 -0.43 -3.51
N VAL A 32 1.06 -1.55 -2.79
CA VAL A 32 1.02 -1.61 -1.33
C VAL A 32 2.32 -2.23 -0.84
N SER A 33 3.17 -1.40 -0.24
CA SER A 33 4.38 -1.84 0.44
C SER A 33 4.07 -2.12 1.91
N ILE A 34 4.30 -3.34 2.37
CA ILE A 34 4.04 -3.79 3.74
C ILE A 34 5.39 -4.14 4.36
N THR A 35 5.77 -3.46 5.44
CA THR A 35 7.03 -3.72 6.14
C THR A 35 6.75 -4.12 7.58
N GLY A 36 7.24 -5.29 7.98
CA GLY A 36 7.16 -5.80 9.35
C GLY A 36 8.42 -5.47 10.13
N TYR A 37 8.25 -4.97 11.36
CA TYR A 37 9.35 -4.61 12.25
C TYR A 37 9.21 -5.35 13.58
N ILE A 38 10.34 -5.79 14.11
CA ILE A 38 10.46 -6.20 15.51
C ILE A 38 11.07 -5.06 16.34
N LYS A 39 11.23 -5.28 17.65
CA LYS A 39 11.95 -4.37 18.57
C LYS A 39 13.23 -3.79 17.91
N GLU A 40 13.53 -2.53 18.26
CA GLU A 40 14.64 -1.74 17.69
C GLU A 40 14.50 -1.32 16.22
N ASN A 41 13.29 -1.36 15.66
CA ASN A 41 13.02 -1.02 14.24
C ASN A 41 13.80 -1.89 13.24
N THR A 42 14.13 -3.12 13.65
CA THR A 42 14.73 -4.10 12.73
C THR A 42 13.64 -4.62 11.79
N VAL A 43 13.85 -4.47 10.48
CA VAL A 43 12.97 -5.02 9.44
C VAL A 43 13.13 -6.53 9.41
N VAL A 44 12.01 -7.26 9.49
CA VAL A 44 11.98 -8.73 9.40
C VAL A 44 11.29 -9.23 8.14
N GLU A 45 10.43 -8.41 7.55
CA GLU A 45 9.67 -8.74 6.36
C GLU A 45 9.41 -7.49 5.53
N TYR A 46 9.50 -7.64 4.22
CA TYR A 46 9.04 -6.66 3.25
C TYR A 46 8.26 -7.38 2.14
N THR A 47 7.03 -6.95 1.93
CA THR A 47 6.14 -7.47 0.89
C THR A 47 5.63 -6.32 0.05
N GLU A 48 5.70 -6.47 -1.28
CA GLU A 48 5.08 -5.56 -2.24
C GLU A 48 3.93 -6.25 -2.96
N VAL A 49 2.78 -5.59 -3.00
CA VAL A 49 1.58 -6.07 -3.68
C VAL A 49 1.16 -5.05 -4.72
N LEU A 50 0.96 -5.50 -5.97
CA LEU A 50 0.39 -4.68 -7.04
C LEU A 50 -1.06 -5.08 -7.25
N VAL A 51 -1.96 -4.09 -7.23
CA VAL A 51 -3.40 -4.27 -7.38
C VAL A 51 -3.89 -3.42 -8.54
N ILE A 52 -4.65 -4.03 -9.45
CA ILE A 52 -5.31 -3.30 -10.54
C ILE A 52 -6.26 -2.27 -9.92
N ASP A 53 -6.16 -1.01 -10.36
CA ASP A 53 -6.89 0.13 -9.76
C ASP A 53 -8.40 -0.13 -9.63
N SER A 54 -9.01 -0.75 -10.65
CA SER A 54 -10.45 -1.09 -10.67
C SER A 54 -10.88 -2.12 -9.62
N PHE A 55 -9.94 -2.87 -9.06
CA PHE A 55 -10.16 -3.83 -7.98
C PHE A 55 -9.73 -3.29 -6.61
N SER A 56 -9.15 -2.09 -6.56
CA SER A 56 -8.70 -1.49 -5.33
C SER A 56 -9.80 -0.65 -4.66
N ARG A 57 -9.98 -0.85 -3.35
CA ARG A 57 -10.77 0.04 -2.49
C ARG A 57 -10.08 0.08 -1.13
N PHE A 58 -9.64 1.26 -0.71
CA PHE A 58 -9.04 1.47 0.61
C PHE A 58 -10.06 2.16 1.51
N TYR A 59 -10.33 1.53 2.64
CA TYR A 59 -11.13 2.12 3.70
C TYR A 59 -10.24 2.22 4.94
N THR A 60 -10.05 3.45 5.40
CA THR A 60 -9.39 3.74 6.68
C THR A 60 -10.42 4.37 7.60
N ASP A 61 -10.74 3.66 8.67
CA ASP A 61 -11.57 4.23 9.72
C ASP A 61 -10.74 5.20 10.56
N SER A 62 -11.34 6.33 10.94
CA SER A 62 -10.63 7.32 11.75
C SER A 62 -10.38 6.76 13.14
N TYR A 63 -9.11 6.64 13.51
CA TYR A 63 -8.69 6.21 14.84
C TYR A 63 -8.24 7.43 15.65
N PHE A 64 -8.69 7.49 16.91
CA PHE A 64 -8.36 8.56 17.84
C PHE A 64 -7.08 8.20 18.61
N GLU A 65 -6.05 9.02 18.51
CA GLU A 65 -4.81 8.90 19.29
C GLU A 65 -4.51 10.23 20.00
N ASN A 66 -4.29 10.20 21.32
CA ASN A 66 -3.87 11.36 22.11
C ASN A 66 -4.74 12.64 21.95
N GLY A 67 -6.03 12.48 21.65
CA GLY A 67 -6.97 13.60 21.50
C GLY A 67 -6.96 14.28 20.13
N GLU A 68 -6.22 13.76 19.15
CA GLU A 68 -6.21 14.27 17.78
C GLU A 68 -6.93 13.30 16.82
N VAL A 69 -7.80 13.86 15.97
CA VAL A 69 -8.42 13.13 14.85
C VAL A 69 -7.56 13.36 13.62
N LYS A 70 -6.93 12.29 13.11
CA LYS A 70 -6.23 12.32 11.83
C LYS A 70 -7.17 11.83 10.74
N THR A 71 -7.78 12.79 10.03
CA THR A 71 -8.62 12.54 8.85
C THR A 71 -7.78 12.73 7.59
N TYR A 72 -7.76 11.72 6.72
CA TYR A 72 -7.25 11.86 5.36
C TYR A 72 -8.34 11.49 4.37
N ALA A 73 -8.67 12.43 3.48
CA ALA A 73 -9.76 12.33 2.52
C ALA A 73 -9.28 11.89 1.13
N GLN A 74 -10.20 11.22 0.44
CA GLN A 74 -10.12 10.54 -0.85
C GLN A 74 -10.03 11.47 -2.07
N ILE A 75 -9.59 10.95 -3.23
CA ILE A 75 -9.99 11.47 -4.55
C ILE A 75 -10.43 10.30 -5.45
N ASN A 76 -11.55 10.49 -6.16
CA ASN A 76 -12.19 9.56 -7.10
C ASN A 76 -11.34 9.22 -8.33
#